data_AF-A0A2A4FKF0-F1
#
_entry.id   AF-A0A2A4FKF0-F1
#
_cell.length_a   1.000
_cell.length_b   1.000
_cell.length_c   1.000
_cell.angle_alpha   90.00
_cell.angle_beta   90.00
_cell.angle_gamma   90.00
#
_symmetry.space_group_name_H-M   'P 1'
#
loop_
_entity.id
_entity.type
_entity.pdbx_description
1 polymer ?
#
loop_
_entity_poly.entity_id
_entity_poly.type
_entity_poly.pdbx_seq_one_letter_code
_entity_poly.pdbx_strand_id
1 'polypeptide(L)'
;MTTVASFVCGFVGEHLARSDGSARDVYSNVLAQALAGNDPPYAKGWFGNDFRRRSRDQEWLISLLLSNVDMEGYSAGRLWEYGARIGQVAMARGIQKHACDEAKHSRMFARIAFSTFPRIETEQLRDRLRGCAPALNLTTPAANGVGESHDFEELLNSLILINLFEIRALFLEKLLTPVLFAHAPEASRGYLERAMAIIVWDEVGHIRYTADFLADLANQGYEEQIIVSMREFQSVLNRLTEKEMDEDSRTNSSFL
;
A
#
# COMPACT_ATOMS: atom_id res chain seq x y z
N MET A 1 -30.43 -3.84 -11.14
CA MET A 1 -30.24 -3.00 -9.94
C MET A 1 -28.91 -2.31 -10.10
N THR A 2 -28.87 -0.98 -10.20
CA THR A 2 -27.62 -0.21 -10.20
C THR A 2 -27.05 -0.24 -8.80
N THR A 3 -26.03 -1.09 -8.59
CA THR A 3 -25.18 -1.07 -7.40
C THR A 3 -24.62 0.34 -7.28
N VAL A 4 -24.88 1.01 -6.14
CA VAL A 4 -24.19 2.27 -5.84
C VAL A 4 -22.71 1.95 -5.79
N ALA A 5 -21.93 2.54 -6.70
CA ALA A 5 -20.49 2.31 -6.74
C ALA A 5 -19.90 2.66 -5.36
N SER A 6 -19.16 1.73 -4.77
CA SER A 6 -18.46 1.96 -3.50
C SER A 6 -17.61 3.22 -3.61
N PHE A 7 -17.51 4.01 -2.53
CA PHE A 7 -16.62 5.19 -2.48
C PHE A 7 -15.19 4.84 -2.92
N VAL A 8 -14.73 3.64 -2.59
CA VAL A 8 -13.42 3.10 -3.02
C VAL A 8 -13.32 3.03 -4.53
N CYS A 9 -14.34 2.52 -5.21
CA CYS A 9 -14.33 2.40 -6.67
C CYS A 9 -14.28 3.78 -7.34
N GLY A 10 -15.02 4.76 -6.82
CA GLY A 10 -14.96 6.14 -7.29
C GLY A 10 -13.57 6.75 -7.09
N PHE A 11 -13.03 6.64 -5.88
CA PHE A 11 -11.72 7.17 -5.51
C PHE A 11 -10.57 6.55 -6.33
N VAL A 12 -10.53 5.22 -6.44
CA VAL A 12 -9.54 4.51 -7.26
C VAL A 12 -9.74 4.87 -8.73
N GLY A 13 -10.98 4.90 -9.21
CA GLY A 13 -11.32 5.26 -10.58
C GLY A 13 -10.84 6.66 -10.98
N GLU A 14 -10.94 7.66 -10.08
CA GLU A 14 -10.42 9.01 -10.31
C GLU A 14 -8.89 9.02 -10.44
N HIS A 15 -8.18 8.26 -9.61
CA HIS A 15 -6.73 8.15 -9.65
C HIS A 15 -6.20 7.34 -10.86
N LEU A 16 -7.00 6.40 -11.35
CA LEU A 16 -6.71 5.64 -12.57
C LEU A 16 -7.14 6.36 -13.86
N ALA A 17 -7.87 7.48 -13.81
CA ALA A 17 -8.40 8.19 -14.98
C ALA A 17 -7.36 8.74 -15.98
N ARG A 18 -6.07 8.44 -15.79
CA ARG A 18 -4.96 8.79 -16.70
C ARG A 18 -4.47 7.60 -17.55
N SER A 19 -5.09 6.42 -17.49
CA SER A 19 -4.81 5.25 -18.36
C SER A 19 -5.86 5.06 -19.47
N ASP A 20 -5.60 4.16 -20.42
CA ASP A 20 -6.48 3.81 -21.53
C ASP A 20 -7.78 3.12 -21.08
N GLY A 21 -8.88 3.39 -21.78
CA GLY A 21 -10.23 3.22 -21.24
C GLY A 21 -10.74 1.79 -21.06
N SER A 22 -10.35 0.83 -21.91
CA SER A 22 -11.01 -0.49 -21.94
C SER A 22 -10.57 -1.43 -20.82
N ALA A 23 -9.28 -1.48 -20.48
CA ALA A 23 -8.79 -2.28 -19.35
C ALA A 23 -9.31 -1.72 -18.02
N ARG A 24 -9.43 -0.39 -17.94
CA ARG A 24 -9.99 0.30 -16.78
C ARG A 24 -11.45 -0.08 -16.51
N ASP A 25 -12.29 -0.13 -17.52
CA ASP A 25 -13.72 -0.43 -17.33
C ASP A 25 -13.92 -1.87 -16.81
N VAL A 26 -13.14 -2.81 -17.34
CA VAL A 26 -13.15 -4.22 -16.89
C VAL A 26 -12.71 -4.33 -15.43
N TYR A 27 -11.54 -3.78 -15.08
CA TYR A 27 -11.06 -3.81 -13.70
C TYR A 27 -12.02 -3.07 -12.74
N SER A 28 -12.55 -1.91 -13.14
CA SER A 28 -13.48 -1.15 -12.30
C SER A 28 -14.76 -1.94 -12.01
N ASN A 29 -15.25 -2.71 -12.99
CA ASN A 29 -16.39 -3.60 -12.81
C ASN A 29 -16.06 -4.75 -11.84
N VAL A 30 -14.90 -5.38 -12.00
CA VAL A 30 -14.40 -6.43 -11.09
C VAL A 30 -14.31 -5.91 -9.65
N LEU A 31 -13.67 -4.76 -9.45
CA LEU A 31 -13.51 -4.14 -8.13
C LEU A 31 -14.86 -3.80 -7.51
N ALA A 32 -15.78 -3.20 -8.28
CA ALA A 32 -17.12 -2.87 -7.80
C ALA A 32 -17.92 -4.10 -7.37
N GLN A 33 -17.82 -5.20 -8.13
CA GLN A 33 -18.48 -6.46 -7.77
C GLN A 33 -17.84 -7.13 -6.55
N ALA A 34 -16.50 -7.10 -6.43
CA ALA A 34 -15.79 -7.66 -5.29
C ALA A 34 -16.13 -6.93 -3.98
N LEU A 35 -16.24 -5.59 -4.03
CA LEU A 35 -16.55 -4.75 -2.87
C LEU A 35 -18.05 -4.64 -2.55
N ALA A 36 -18.94 -5.14 -3.41
CA ALA A 36 -20.38 -5.06 -3.19
C ALA A 36 -20.78 -5.76 -1.87
N GLY A 37 -21.25 -4.97 -0.90
CA GLY A 37 -21.60 -5.46 0.44
C GLY A 37 -20.40 -5.74 1.37
N ASN A 38 -19.18 -5.41 0.93
CA ASN A 38 -17.93 -5.66 1.66
C ASN A 38 -16.99 -4.44 1.64
N ASP A 39 -17.56 -3.25 1.79
CA ASP A 39 -16.80 -2.00 1.82
C ASP A 39 -15.74 -2.00 2.93
N PRO A 40 -14.53 -1.49 2.66
CA PRO A 40 -13.50 -1.43 3.68
C PRO A 40 -13.78 -0.40 4.78
N PRO A 41 -13.30 -0.65 6.02
CA PRO A 41 -13.39 0.29 7.13
C PRO A 41 -12.81 1.68 6.80
N TYR A 42 -11.68 1.73 6.09
CA TYR A 42 -11.00 2.98 5.72
C TYR A 42 -11.80 3.87 4.75
N ALA A 43 -12.85 3.35 4.13
CA ALA A 43 -13.81 4.12 3.33
C ALA A 43 -14.95 4.73 4.16
N LYS A 44 -15.01 4.44 5.48
CA LYS A 44 -16.09 4.90 6.36
C LYS A 44 -15.67 6.16 7.13
N GLY A 45 -16.62 7.08 7.31
CA GLY A 45 -16.35 8.34 8.01
C GLY A 45 -15.89 8.16 9.47
N TRP A 46 -16.35 7.12 10.16
CA TRP A 46 -15.91 6.82 11.52
C TRP A 46 -14.41 6.49 11.58
N PHE A 47 -13.87 5.81 10.57
CA PHE A 47 -12.45 5.43 10.52
C PHE A 47 -11.58 6.68 10.41
N GLY A 48 -11.89 7.59 9.49
CA GLY A 48 -11.17 8.85 9.35
C GLY A 48 -11.25 9.74 10.60
N ASN A 49 -12.38 9.72 11.32
CA ASN A 49 -12.52 10.41 12.60
C ASN A 49 -11.64 9.78 13.69
N ASP A 50 -11.57 8.45 13.76
CA ASP A 50 -10.73 7.76 14.74
C ASP A 50 -9.24 7.93 14.43
N PHE A 51 -8.84 7.83 13.17
CA PHE A 51 -7.49 8.12 12.71
C PHE A 51 -7.06 9.54 13.13
N ARG A 52 -7.90 10.55 12.84
CA ARG A 52 -7.64 11.95 13.24
C ARG A 52 -7.56 12.11 14.77
N ARG A 53 -8.35 11.37 15.53
CA ARG A 53 -8.33 11.41 17.00
C ARG A 53 -7.00 10.90 17.51
N ARG A 54 -6.55 9.73 17.04
CA ARG A 54 -5.28 9.10 17.44
C ARG A 54 -4.07 9.89 16.99
N SER A 55 -4.12 10.46 15.80
CA SER A 55 -2.99 11.21 15.24
C SER A 55 -2.60 12.46 16.03
N ARG A 56 -3.43 12.90 16.98
CA ARG A 56 -3.10 13.98 17.92
C ARG A 56 -2.09 13.54 18.98
N ASP A 57 -2.02 12.25 19.25
CA ASP A 57 -0.99 11.64 20.08
C ASP A 57 0.29 11.49 19.26
N GLN A 58 1.35 12.19 19.68
CA GLN A 58 2.62 12.18 18.96
C GLN A 58 3.30 10.81 19.03
N GLU A 59 3.20 10.11 20.17
CA GLU A 59 3.83 8.80 20.32
C GLU A 59 3.19 7.78 19.38
N TRP A 60 1.85 7.79 19.31
CA TRP A 60 1.13 6.96 18.34
C TRP A 60 1.52 7.28 16.90
N LEU A 61 1.60 8.57 16.53
CA LEU A 61 1.96 8.99 15.18
C LEU A 61 3.42 8.66 14.83
N ILE A 62 4.34 8.75 15.80
CA ILE A 62 5.72 8.29 15.64
C ILE A 62 5.74 6.78 15.40
N SER A 63 5.03 6.01 16.22
CA SER A 63 4.94 4.54 16.08
C SER A 63 4.37 4.14 14.72
N LEU A 64 3.32 4.82 14.24
CA LEU A 64 2.76 4.62 12.90
C LEU A 64 3.82 4.83 11.81
N LEU A 65 4.55 5.95 11.86
CA LEU A 65 5.60 6.24 10.88
C LEU A 65 6.73 5.22 10.91
N LEU A 66 7.17 4.80 12.10
CA LEU A 66 8.21 3.79 12.24
C LEU A 66 7.72 2.42 11.75
N SER A 67 6.45 2.08 11.97
CA SER A 67 5.83 0.88 11.41
C SER A 67 5.81 0.91 9.89
N ASN A 68 5.52 2.07 9.26
CA ASN A 68 5.61 2.20 7.80
C ASN A 68 7.04 1.96 7.30
N VAL A 69 8.07 2.45 8.01
CA VAL A 69 9.48 2.14 7.64
C VAL A 69 9.72 0.64 7.60
N ASP A 70 9.30 -0.07 8.64
CA ASP A 70 9.49 -1.51 8.78
C ASP A 70 8.67 -2.28 7.72
N MET A 71 7.41 -1.89 7.49
CA MET A 71 6.51 -2.52 6.52
C MET A 71 6.98 -2.36 5.08
N GLU A 72 7.33 -1.14 4.63
CA GLU A 72 7.80 -0.95 3.25
C GLU A 72 9.17 -1.61 3.01
N GLY A 73 10.02 -1.64 4.04
CA GLY A 73 11.31 -2.31 3.95
C GLY A 73 11.15 -3.83 3.80
N TYR A 74 10.24 -4.41 4.59
CA TYR A 74 9.90 -5.83 4.52
C TYR A 74 9.22 -6.19 3.19
N SER A 75 8.20 -5.43 2.77
CA SER A 75 7.47 -5.66 1.53
C SER A 75 8.39 -5.59 0.31
N ALA A 76 9.34 -4.65 0.28
CA ALA A 76 10.33 -4.52 -0.78
C ALA A 76 11.14 -5.80 -1.00
N GLY A 77 11.66 -6.41 0.08
CA GLY A 77 12.41 -7.66 -0.02
C GLY A 77 11.56 -8.81 -0.55
N ARG A 78 10.32 -8.93 -0.06
CA ARG A 78 9.37 -9.98 -0.47
C ARG A 78 8.97 -9.85 -1.93
N LEU A 79 8.64 -8.63 -2.38
CA LEU A 79 8.31 -8.33 -3.76
C LEU A 79 9.50 -8.59 -4.68
N TRP A 80 10.73 -8.25 -4.26
CA TRP A 80 11.93 -8.51 -5.05
C TRP A 80 12.16 -10.00 -5.28
N GLU A 81 12.08 -10.80 -4.21
CA GLU A 81 12.18 -12.26 -4.27
C GLU A 81 11.08 -12.87 -5.14
N TYR A 82 9.86 -12.34 -5.02
CA TYR A 82 8.71 -12.83 -5.76
C TYR A 82 8.83 -12.51 -7.27
N GLY A 83 9.13 -11.26 -7.62
CA GLY A 83 9.33 -10.83 -9.00
C GLY A 83 10.46 -11.58 -9.71
N ALA A 84 11.48 -12.05 -8.97
CA ALA A 84 12.54 -12.88 -9.51
C ALA A 84 12.10 -14.30 -9.93
N ARG A 85 10.99 -14.81 -9.40
CA ARG A 85 10.49 -16.17 -9.65
C ARG A 85 9.40 -16.24 -10.72
N ILE A 86 8.80 -15.10 -11.07
CA ILE A 86 7.71 -15.04 -12.05
C ILE A 86 8.26 -15.17 -13.47
N GLY A 87 7.76 -16.18 -14.20
CA GLY A 87 8.14 -16.41 -15.60
C GLY A 87 7.59 -15.36 -16.58
N GLN A 88 6.52 -14.65 -16.23
CA GLN A 88 5.94 -13.62 -17.09
C GLN A 88 6.73 -12.30 -16.98
N VAL A 89 7.52 -11.99 -18.00
CA VAL A 89 8.50 -10.88 -18.00
C VAL A 89 7.91 -9.51 -17.63
N ALA A 90 6.75 -9.16 -18.19
CA ALA A 90 6.12 -7.86 -17.92
C ALA A 90 5.71 -7.73 -16.44
N MET A 91 5.13 -8.78 -15.87
CA MET A 91 4.70 -8.82 -14.48
C MET A 91 5.89 -8.84 -13.52
N ALA A 92 6.89 -9.68 -13.80
CA ALA A 92 8.15 -9.71 -13.05
C ALA A 92 8.77 -8.31 -12.96
N ARG A 93 8.84 -7.59 -14.09
CA ARG A 93 9.36 -6.22 -14.13
C ARG A 93 8.51 -5.23 -13.34
N GLY A 94 7.18 -5.35 -13.41
CA GLY A 94 6.25 -4.52 -12.62
C GLY A 94 6.48 -4.69 -11.12
N ILE A 95 6.54 -5.93 -10.65
CA ILE A 95 6.77 -6.28 -9.24
C ILE A 95 8.18 -5.89 -8.77
N GLN A 96 9.22 -6.05 -9.59
CA GLN A 96 10.57 -5.63 -9.24
C GLN A 96 10.70 -4.10 -9.16
N LYS A 97 10.02 -3.37 -10.05
CA LYS A 97 9.93 -1.91 -9.93
C LYS A 97 9.24 -1.51 -8.64
N HIS A 98 8.09 -2.12 -8.34
CA HIS A 98 7.35 -1.90 -7.10
C HIS A 98 8.25 -2.15 -5.88
N ALA A 99 8.98 -3.27 -5.83
CA ALA A 99 9.95 -3.55 -4.77
C ALA A 99 11.02 -2.44 -4.59
N CYS A 100 11.48 -1.82 -5.68
CA CYS A 100 12.43 -0.71 -5.60
C CYS A 100 11.78 0.56 -5.05
N ASP A 101 10.53 0.81 -5.41
CA ASP A 101 9.73 1.93 -4.91
C ASP A 101 9.47 1.75 -3.40
N GLU A 102 9.09 0.55 -2.93
CA GLU A 102 8.92 0.23 -1.51
C GLU A 102 10.20 0.42 -0.68
N ALA A 103 11.33 -0.05 -1.19
CA ALA A 103 12.61 0.17 -0.52
C ALA A 103 12.91 1.67 -0.36
N LYS A 104 12.52 2.48 -1.36
CA LYS A 104 12.66 3.93 -1.33
C LYS A 104 11.65 4.57 -0.38
N HIS A 105 10.41 4.09 -0.34
CA HIS A 105 9.37 4.56 0.57
C HIS A 105 9.74 4.32 2.02
N SER A 106 10.26 3.15 2.37
CA SER A 106 10.81 2.86 3.71
C SER A 106 11.82 3.93 4.16
N ARG A 107 12.79 4.27 3.31
CA ARG A 107 13.77 5.34 3.58
C ARG A 107 13.13 6.72 3.66
N MET A 108 12.10 6.97 2.86
CA MET A 108 11.35 8.23 2.89
C MET A 108 10.56 8.37 4.19
N PHE A 109 9.87 7.33 4.65
CA PHE A 109 9.15 7.33 5.93
C PHE A 109 10.09 7.57 7.12
N ALA A 110 11.30 7.00 7.10
CA ALA A 110 12.30 7.27 8.13
C ALA A 110 12.66 8.76 8.19
N ARG A 111 12.87 9.36 7.02
CA ARG A 111 13.17 10.79 6.90
C ARG A 111 11.95 11.67 7.20
N ILE A 112 10.74 11.25 6.86
CA ILE A 112 9.49 11.91 7.24
C ILE A 112 9.36 11.92 8.77
N ALA A 113 9.64 10.80 9.44
CA ALA A 113 9.61 10.70 10.90
C ALA A 113 10.56 11.72 11.55
N PHE A 114 11.84 11.77 11.13
CA PHE A 114 12.79 12.75 11.66
C PHE A 114 12.47 14.20 11.27
N SER A 115 11.89 14.42 10.09
CA SER A 115 11.50 15.77 9.65
C SER A 115 10.27 16.29 10.40
N THR A 116 9.37 15.39 10.82
CA THR A 116 8.15 15.72 11.56
C THR A 116 8.44 15.83 13.05
N PHE A 117 9.29 14.94 13.60
CA PHE A 117 9.65 14.88 15.01
C PHE A 117 11.17 14.88 15.21
N PRO A 118 11.87 16.00 15.03
CA PRO A 118 13.35 16.02 15.11
C PRO A 118 13.93 15.51 16.43
N ARG A 119 13.15 15.56 17.52
CA ARG A 119 13.59 15.15 18.86
C ARG A 119 13.76 13.64 19.04
N ILE A 120 13.15 12.82 18.18
CA ILE A 120 13.28 11.35 18.29
C ILE A 120 14.58 10.84 17.67
N GLU A 121 15.28 11.69 16.91
CA GLU A 121 16.42 11.26 16.12
C GLU A 121 17.64 10.98 17.00
N THR A 122 17.94 9.69 17.17
CA THR A 122 19.14 9.19 17.84
C THR A 122 19.99 8.41 16.85
N GLU A 123 21.29 8.24 17.13
CA GLU A 123 22.17 7.46 16.24
C GLU A 123 21.73 5.99 16.17
N GLN A 124 21.33 5.41 17.30
CA GLN A 124 20.80 4.05 17.35
C GLN A 124 19.54 3.89 16.48
N LEU A 125 18.63 4.87 16.52
CA LEU A 125 17.43 4.82 15.69
C LEU A 125 17.78 5.01 14.21
N ARG A 126 18.71 5.92 13.86
CA ARG A 126 19.20 6.06 12.48
C ARG A 126 19.75 4.75 11.93
N ASP A 127 20.58 4.06 12.70
CA ASP A 127 21.18 2.79 12.29
C ASP A 127 20.14 1.68 12.16
N ARG A 128 19.16 1.61 13.07
CA ARG A 128 18.01 0.70 12.94
C ARG A 128 17.28 0.93 11.62
N LEU A 129 16.84 2.17 11.36
CA LEU A 129 16.02 2.50 10.19
C LEU A 129 16.78 2.34 8.87
N ARG A 130 18.11 2.52 8.86
CA ARG A 130 18.95 2.21 7.70
C ARG A 130 18.93 0.72 7.34
N GLY A 131 18.77 -0.15 8.35
CA GLY A 131 18.73 -1.60 8.17
C GLY A 131 17.39 -2.16 7.71
N CYS A 132 16.30 -1.38 7.77
CA CYS A 132 14.95 -1.86 7.45
C CYS A 132 14.74 -2.11 5.95
N ALA A 133 15.34 -1.28 5.09
CA ALA A 133 15.13 -1.34 3.65
C ALA A 133 16.30 -2.01 2.92
N PRO A 134 16.07 -3.02 2.07
CA PRO A 134 17.11 -3.55 1.21
C PRO A 134 17.61 -2.48 0.21
N ALA A 135 18.89 -2.58 -0.16
CA ALA A 135 19.50 -1.71 -1.18
C ALA A 135 19.16 -2.21 -2.59
N LEU A 136 17.89 -2.07 -2.97
CA LEU A 136 17.37 -2.53 -4.26
C LEU A 136 17.47 -1.46 -5.34
N ASN A 137 17.76 -1.92 -6.56
CA ASN A 137 17.56 -1.19 -7.81
C ASN A 137 17.34 -2.22 -8.93
N LEU A 138 16.91 -1.78 -10.11
CA LEU A 138 16.60 -2.69 -11.24
C LEU A 138 17.81 -3.48 -11.78
N THR A 139 19.03 -3.15 -11.36
CA THR A 139 20.26 -3.90 -11.70
C THR A 139 20.74 -4.80 -10.56
N THR A 140 20.08 -4.77 -9.40
CA THR A 140 20.34 -5.71 -8.32
C THR A 140 20.12 -7.13 -8.87
N PRO A 141 21.02 -8.09 -8.62
CA PRO A 141 20.77 -9.47 -9.01
C PRO A 141 19.61 -10.04 -8.19
N ALA A 142 18.72 -10.80 -8.82
CA ALA A 142 17.85 -11.70 -8.09
C ALA A 142 18.71 -12.70 -7.30
N ALA A 143 18.35 -12.98 -6.04
CA ALA A 143 18.93 -14.12 -5.35
C ALA A 143 18.62 -15.37 -6.19
N ASN A 144 19.65 -16.16 -6.52
CA ASN A 144 19.57 -17.31 -7.42
C ASN A 144 18.39 -18.23 -7.06
N GLY A 145 17.27 -18.03 -7.73
CA GLY A 145 16.12 -18.92 -7.73
C GLY A 145 15.88 -19.26 -9.18
N VAL A 146 16.27 -20.48 -9.57
CA VAL A 146 15.79 -21.09 -10.81
C VAL A 146 14.27 -20.92 -10.80
N GLY A 147 13.70 -20.28 -11.82
CA GLY A 147 12.27 -19.93 -11.85
C GLY A 147 11.42 -21.13 -11.47
N GLU A 148 10.95 -21.16 -10.23
CA GLU A 148 9.92 -22.09 -9.82
C GLU A 148 8.66 -21.61 -10.52
N SER A 149 8.06 -22.48 -11.33
CA SER A 149 6.77 -22.18 -11.93
C SER A 149 5.78 -22.01 -10.79
N HIS A 150 5.45 -20.76 -10.46
CA HIS A 150 4.30 -20.47 -9.60
C HIS A 150 3.06 -21.09 -10.25
N ASP A 151 2.21 -21.70 -9.43
CA ASP A 151 0.88 -22.06 -9.89
C ASP A 151 0.13 -20.78 -10.28
N PHE A 152 -0.67 -20.85 -11.32
CA PHE A 152 -1.45 -19.72 -11.80
C PHE A 152 -2.34 -19.14 -10.69
N GLU A 153 -2.89 -20.01 -9.84
CA GLU A 153 -3.71 -19.59 -8.70
C GLU A 153 -2.90 -18.77 -7.67
N GLU A 154 -1.66 -19.17 -7.38
CA GLU A 154 -0.77 -18.42 -6.49
C GLU A 154 -0.44 -17.04 -7.08
N LEU A 155 -0.16 -16.99 -8.39
CA LEU A 155 0.11 -15.75 -9.11
C LEU A 155 -1.09 -14.79 -9.06
N LEU A 156 -2.26 -15.31 -9.40
CA LEU A 156 -3.50 -14.53 -9.40
C LEU A 156 -3.81 -13.99 -8.01
N ASN A 157 -3.78 -14.85 -6.99
CA ASN A 157 -4.07 -14.46 -5.62
C ASN A 157 -3.08 -13.41 -5.09
N SER A 158 -1.80 -13.53 -5.46
CA SER A 158 -0.78 -12.55 -5.08
C SER A 158 -1.04 -11.17 -5.71
N LEU A 159 -1.42 -11.11 -6.99
CA LEU A 159 -1.77 -9.86 -7.65
C LEU A 159 -2.98 -9.17 -7.02
N ILE A 160 -4.01 -9.96 -6.67
CA ILE A 160 -5.19 -9.44 -5.99
C ILE A 160 -4.82 -8.88 -4.63
N LEU A 161 -4.02 -9.62 -3.84
CA LEU A 161 -3.58 -9.15 -2.53
C LEU A 161 -2.78 -7.86 -2.62
N ILE A 162 -1.77 -7.81 -3.50
CA ILE A 162 -0.99 -6.60 -3.75
C ILE A 162 -1.94 -5.44 -4.07
N ASN A 163 -2.80 -5.60 -5.08
CA ASN A 163 -3.75 -4.57 -5.49
C ASN A 163 -4.61 -4.03 -4.32
N LEU A 164 -5.16 -4.90 -3.48
CA LEU A 164 -5.97 -4.49 -2.32
C LEU A 164 -5.14 -3.79 -1.24
N PHE A 165 -3.90 -4.23 -0.99
CA PHE A 165 -2.99 -3.58 -0.05
C PHE A 165 -2.59 -2.18 -0.55
N GLU A 166 -2.33 -2.00 -1.83
CA GLU A 166 -1.99 -0.69 -2.39
C GLU A 166 -3.17 0.28 -2.36
N ILE A 167 -4.39 -0.21 -2.61
CA ILE A 167 -5.60 0.61 -2.41
C ILE A 167 -5.67 1.09 -0.95
N ARG A 168 -5.47 0.18 0.01
CA ARG A 168 -5.46 0.53 1.43
C ARG A 168 -4.36 1.55 1.75
N ALA A 169 -3.13 1.33 1.28
CA ALA A 169 -1.99 2.22 1.48
C ALA A 169 -2.32 3.63 0.97
N LEU A 170 -2.80 3.75 -0.27
CA LEU A 170 -3.20 5.03 -0.86
C LEU A 170 -4.22 5.80 0.01
N PHE A 171 -5.23 5.11 0.56
CA PHE A 171 -6.19 5.73 1.47
C PHE A 171 -5.54 6.25 2.75
N LEU A 172 -4.69 5.44 3.38
CA LEU A 172 -3.97 5.81 4.60
C LEU A 172 -3.03 6.99 4.37
N GLU A 173 -2.31 7.02 3.23
CA GLU A 173 -1.40 8.11 2.90
C GLU A 173 -2.13 9.44 2.66
N LYS A 174 -3.34 9.38 2.10
CA LYS A 174 -4.22 10.57 2.00
C LYS A 174 -4.68 11.07 3.36
N LEU A 175 -4.92 10.19 4.32
CA LEU A 175 -5.25 10.58 5.70
C LEU A 175 -4.03 11.12 6.46
N LEU A 176 -2.86 10.53 6.23
CA LEU A 176 -1.61 10.86 6.90
C LEU A 176 -1.05 12.23 6.46
N THR A 177 -1.14 12.57 5.17
CA THR A 177 -0.58 13.82 4.62
C THR A 177 -0.97 15.09 5.41
N PRO A 178 -2.26 15.40 5.63
CA PRO A 178 -2.64 16.60 6.40
C PRO A 178 -2.25 16.52 7.88
N VAL A 179 -2.17 15.32 8.45
CA VAL A 179 -1.70 15.11 9.82
C VAL A 179 -0.23 15.49 9.95
N LEU A 180 0.63 15.05 9.02
CA LEU A 180 2.05 15.39 9.04
C LEU A 180 2.27 16.90 9.01
N PHE A 181 1.52 17.63 8.17
CA PHE A 181 1.62 19.09 8.09
C PHE A 181 1.18 19.82 9.37
N ALA A 182 0.27 19.21 10.15
CA ALA A 182 -0.17 19.77 11.41
C ALA A 182 0.89 19.61 12.53
N HIS A 183 1.73 18.58 12.45
CA HIS A 183 2.75 18.28 13.46
C HIS A 183 4.15 18.79 13.10
N ALA A 184 4.46 18.89 11.81
CA ALA A 184 5.80 19.21 11.35
C ALA A 184 6.18 20.68 11.54
N PRO A 185 7.46 20.97 11.83
CA PRO A 185 8.00 22.32 11.75
C PRO A 185 7.82 22.93 10.36
N GLU A 186 7.61 24.25 10.27
CA GLU A 186 7.42 24.97 9.00
C GLU A 186 8.52 24.67 7.98
N ALA A 187 9.78 24.63 8.43
CA ALA A 187 10.94 24.37 7.59
C ALA A 187 10.90 22.99 6.89
N SER A 188 10.17 22.02 7.45
CA SER A 188 10.04 20.67 6.90
C SER A 188 8.92 20.54 5.86
N ARG A 189 7.98 21.49 5.80
CA ARG A 189 6.75 21.36 4.99
C ARG A 189 7.03 21.10 3.52
N GLY A 190 7.93 21.86 2.91
CA GLY A 190 8.27 21.69 1.50
C GLY A 190 8.88 20.31 1.19
N TYR A 191 9.63 19.73 2.12
CA TYR A 191 10.11 18.35 1.98
C TYR A 191 8.97 17.34 2.09
N LEU A 192 8.12 17.47 3.13
CA LEU A 192 7.01 16.55 3.37
C LEU A 192 6.01 16.53 2.21
N GLU A 193 5.67 17.70 1.66
CA GLU A 193 4.77 17.81 0.51
C GLU A 193 5.30 17.02 -0.70
N ARG A 194 6.58 17.19 -1.03
CA ARG A 194 7.21 16.44 -2.13
C ARG A 194 7.29 14.95 -1.82
N ALA A 195 7.63 14.58 -0.59
CA ALA A 195 7.77 13.18 -0.21
C ALA A 195 6.42 12.45 -0.29
N MET A 196 5.37 13.01 0.29
CA MET A 196 4.02 12.44 0.23
C MET A 196 3.47 12.40 -1.20
N ALA A 197 3.75 13.43 -2.01
CA ALA A 197 3.34 13.44 -3.41
C ALA A 197 3.99 12.30 -4.22
N ILE A 198 5.24 11.96 -3.93
CA ILE A 198 5.94 10.83 -4.56
C ILE A 198 5.35 9.50 -4.10
N ILE A 199 5.17 9.28 -2.80
CA ILE A 199 4.60 8.04 -2.26
C ILE A 199 3.21 7.80 -2.87
N VAL A 200 2.32 8.78 -2.77
CA VAL A 200 0.97 8.71 -3.37
C VAL A 200 1.01 8.45 -4.88
N TRP A 201 1.96 9.03 -5.59
CA TRP A 201 2.10 8.80 -7.03
C TRP A 201 2.52 7.36 -7.34
N ASP A 202 3.48 6.84 -6.57
CA ASP A 202 3.98 5.49 -6.70
C ASP A 202 2.86 4.49 -6.35
N GLU A 203 2.07 4.70 -5.28
CA GLU A 203 0.90 3.84 -4.95
C GLU A 203 -0.12 3.76 -6.08
N VAL A 204 -0.43 4.90 -6.72
CA VAL A 204 -1.32 4.91 -7.88
C VAL A 204 -0.71 4.13 -9.04
N GLY A 205 0.62 4.16 -9.19
CA GLY A 205 1.36 3.32 -10.12
C GLY A 205 1.23 1.83 -9.81
N HIS A 206 1.31 1.46 -8.53
CA HIS A 206 1.21 0.08 -8.06
C HIS A 206 -0.20 -0.50 -8.28
N ILE A 207 -1.23 0.27 -7.94
CA ILE A 207 -2.63 -0.07 -8.24
C ILE A 207 -2.84 -0.19 -9.74
N ARG A 208 -2.28 0.71 -10.55
CA ARG A 208 -2.47 0.70 -12.00
C ARG A 208 -1.93 -0.57 -12.65
N TYR A 209 -0.65 -0.91 -12.42
CA TYR A 209 -0.08 -2.06 -13.11
C TYR A 209 -0.78 -3.36 -12.70
N THR A 210 -1.18 -3.49 -11.43
CA THR A 210 -1.93 -4.66 -10.97
C THR A 210 -3.34 -4.69 -11.54
N ALA A 211 -4.01 -3.54 -11.64
CA ALA A 211 -5.32 -3.42 -12.29
C ALA A 211 -5.26 -3.84 -13.77
N ASP A 212 -4.22 -3.45 -14.50
CA ASP A 212 -4.03 -3.81 -15.91
C ASP A 212 -3.89 -5.34 -16.06
N PHE A 213 -3.08 -6.00 -15.22
CA PHE A 213 -2.97 -7.47 -15.23
C PHE A 213 -4.29 -8.17 -14.86
N LEU A 214 -5.02 -7.66 -13.87
CA LEU A 214 -6.31 -8.23 -13.47
C LEU A 214 -7.38 -8.04 -14.56
N ALA A 215 -7.38 -6.91 -15.26
CA ALA A 215 -8.26 -6.66 -16.40
C ALA A 215 -7.97 -7.63 -17.56
N ASP A 216 -6.69 -7.85 -17.87
CA ASP A 216 -6.27 -8.79 -18.91
C ASP A 216 -6.69 -10.23 -18.58
N LEU A 217 -6.58 -10.63 -17.31
CA LEU A 217 -7.03 -11.95 -16.86
C LEU A 217 -8.56 -12.07 -16.87
N ALA A 218 -9.28 -11.03 -16.46
CA ALA A 218 -10.75 -11.00 -16.55
C ALA A 218 -11.22 -11.16 -18.00
N ASN A 219 -10.60 -10.46 -18.95
CA ASN A 219 -10.87 -10.60 -20.39
C ASN A 219 -10.55 -12.00 -20.95
N GLN A 220 -9.68 -12.76 -20.29
CA GLN A 220 -9.36 -14.15 -20.63
C GLN A 220 -10.33 -15.17 -20.01
N GLY A 221 -11.36 -14.72 -19.29
CA GLY A 221 -12.39 -15.57 -18.69
C GLY A 221 -12.20 -15.87 -17.20
N TYR A 222 -11.23 -15.22 -16.53
CA TYR A 222 -11.00 -15.39 -15.09
C TYR A 222 -11.78 -14.39 -14.21
N GLU A 223 -12.71 -13.63 -14.79
CA GLU A 223 -13.45 -12.56 -14.08
C GLU A 223 -14.10 -13.06 -12.78
N GLU A 224 -14.84 -14.17 -12.84
CA GLU A 224 -15.53 -14.73 -11.68
C GLU A 224 -14.55 -15.13 -10.56
N GLN A 225 -13.45 -15.80 -10.93
CA GLN A 225 -12.42 -16.21 -9.97
C GLN A 225 -11.78 -14.99 -9.29
N ILE A 226 -11.47 -13.94 -10.06
CA ILE A 226 -10.92 -12.69 -9.52
C ILE A 226 -11.89 -12.06 -8.52
N ILE A 227 -13.18 -11.95 -8.87
CA ILE A 227 -14.20 -11.35 -8.01
C ILE A 227 -14.34 -12.13 -6.69
N VAL A 228 -14.35 -13.47 -6.75
CA VAL A 228 -14.46 -14.32 -5.57
C VAL A 228 -13.23 -14.16 -4.67
N SER A 229 -12.02 -14.35 -5.19
CA SER A 229 -10.78 -14.21 -4.41
C SER A 229 -10.63 -12.81 -3.83
N MET A 230 -10.91 -11.76 -4.60
CA MET A 230 -10.82 -10.38 -4.14
C MET A 230 -11.82 -10.08 -3.02
N ARG A 231 -13.04 -10.61 -3.09
CA ARG A 231 -14.03 -10.47 -2.01
C ARG A 231 -13.57 -11.17 -0.73
N GLU A 232 -13.01 -12.37 -0.84
CA GLU A 232 -12.49 -13.12 0.30
C GLU A 232 -11.31 -12.39 0.97
N PHE A 233 -10.33 -11.96 0.18
CA PHE A 233 -9.19 -11.20 0.69
C PHE A 233 -9.59 -9.85 1.27
N GLN A 234 -10.52 -9.13 0.64
CA GLN A 234 -11.05 -7.89 1.21
C GLN A 234 -11.72 -8.14 2.56
N SER A 235 -12.46 -9.25 2.72
CA SER A 235 -13.09 -9.61 4.00
C SER A 235 -12.06 -9.87 5.09
N VAL A 236 -10.93 -10.51 4.74
CA VAL A 236 -9.80 -10.70 5.67
C VAL A 236 -9.16 -9.36 6.01
N LEU A 237 -8.88 -8.52 5.01
CA LEU A 237 -8.28 -7.20 5.19
C LEU A 237 -9.15 -6.27 6.05
N ASN A 238 -10.47 -6.34 5.91
CA ASN A 238 -11.42 -5.60 6.74
C ASN A 238 -11.28 -5.98 8.21
N ARG A 239 -11.28 -7.29 8.52
CA ARG A 239 -11.10 -7.78 9.89
C ARG A 239 -9.75 -7.39 10.48
N LEU A 240 -8.68 -7.45 9.69
CA LEU A 240 -7.36 -7.02 10.12
C LEU A 240 -7.33 -5.52 10.42
N THR A 241 -7.89 -4.70 9.52
CA THR A 241 -7.98 -3.25 9.69
C THR A 241 -8.77 -2.89 10.94
N GLU A 242 -9.91 -3.52 11.19
CA GLU A 242 -10.70 -3.29 12.42
C GLU A 242 -9.95 -3.71 13.68
N LYS A 243 -9.27 -4.87 13.63
CA LYS A 243 -8.48 -5.37 14.74
C LYS A 243 -7.31 -4.44 15.10
N GLU A 244 -6.58 -3.95 14.11
CA GLU A 244 -5.49 -2.98 14.33
C GLU A 244 -6.02 -1.71 15.02
N MET A 245 -7.21 -1.25 14.65
CA MET A 245 -7.85 -0.13 15.35
C MET A 245 -8.23 -0.48 16.79
N ASP A 246 -8.74 -1.70 17.05
CA ASP A 246 -9.15 -2.11 18.39
C ASP A 246 -7.96 -2.38 19.33
N GLU A 247 -6.90 -3.04 18.87
CA GLU A 247 -5.73 -3.37 19.69
C GLU A 247 -4.98 -2.11 20.13
N ASP A 248 -4.78 -1.15 19.21
CA ASP A 248 -4.19 0.15 19.53
C ASP A 248 -5.04 0.97 20.52
N SER A 249 -6.35 0.69 20.65
CA SER A 249 -7.19 1.35 21.66
C SER A 249 -6.93 0.83 23.09
N ARG A 250 -6.26 -0.32 23.23
CA ARG A 250 -6.04 -1.04 24.49
C ARG A 250 -4.57 -1.02 24.96
N THR A 251 -3.61 -0.74 24.10
CA THR A 251 -2.16 -0.78 24.39
C THR A 251 -1.52 0.59 24.68
N ASN A 252 -2.28 1.58 25.17
CA ASN A 252 -1.69 2.77 25.79
C ASN A 252 -1.07 2.42 27.16
N SER A 253 0.11 1.78 27.16
CA SER A 253 1.01 1.72 28.31
C SER A 253 2.46 1.50 27.87
N SER A 254 3.23 2.59 27.97
CA SER A 254 4.70 2.71 27.98
C SER A 254 5.51 2.00 26.90
N PHE A 255 5.90 2.76 25.88
CA PHE A 255 7.22 2.62 25.25
C PHE A 255 7.91 3.98 25.18
N LEU A 256 8.20 4.54 26.36
CA LEU A 256 9.30 5.45 26.65
C LEU A 256 9.83 5.12 28.05
#